data_AF-Q97CR3-F1
#
_entry.id   AF-Q97CR3-F1
#
_cell.length_a   1.000
_cell.length_b   1.000
_cell.length_c   1.000
_cell.angle_alpha   90.00
_cell.angle_beta   90.00
_cell.angle_gamma   90.00
#
_symmetry.space_group_name_H-M   'P 1'
#
loop_
_entity.id
_entity.type
_entity.pdbx_description
1 polymer ?
#
loop_
_entity_poly.entity_id
_entity_poly.type
_entity_poly.pdbx_seq_one_letter_code
_entity_poly.pdbx_strand_id
1 'polypeptide(L)'
;MCDLAELLMVEHTSIRLLSNFLYGKDSLEIFEGFNDYLVKDHVEIEEKILFPVIVDVDYEDKDQFKATVERIKNDHRLIETLATNLIKWKRDGDDDKFMLRLPLFYKTLTDHNSSEEELIFPRWKNIDPELQKDALKEAISIIDTVNRDLYVRVTGISKDFIYYISGNTR
;
A
#
# COMPACT_ATOMS: atom_id res chain seq x y z
N MET A 1 12.39 -0.11 17.02
CA MET A 1 10.91 -0.11 17.04
C MET A 1 10.50 -0.03 15.59
N CYS A 2 9.48 -0.76 15.16
CA CYS A 2 9.02 -0.72 13.75
C CYS A 2 8.81 0.73 13.33
N ASP A 3 9.31 1.14 12.16
CA ASP A 3 8.98 2.44 11.54
C ASP A 3 7.92 2.30 10.43
N LEU A 4 7.51 3.43 9.85
CA LEU A 4 6.49 3.46 8.79
C LEU A 4 6.93 2.71 7.53
N ALA A 5 8.18 2.87 7.07
CA ALA A 5 8.67 2.17 5.89
C ALA A 5 8.75 0.67 6.15
N GLU A 6 9.16 0.26 7.36
CA GLU A 6 9.14 -1.15 7.77
C GLU A 6 7.72 -1.73 7.77
N LEU A 7 6.72 -0.99 8.26
CA LEU A 7 5.32 -1.41 8.18
C LEU A 7 4.87 -1.61 6.73
N LEU A 8 5.13 -0.64 5.86
CA LEU A 8 4.77 -0.72 4.44
C LEU A 8 5.49 -1.86 3.71
N MET A 9 6.75 -2.16 4.05
CA MET A 9 7.45 -3.34 3.51
C MET A 9 6.82 -4.67 3.95
N VAL A 10 6.27 -4.74 5.17
CA VAL A 10 5.48 -5.91 5.60
C VAL A 10 4.19 -6.00 4.78
N GLU A 11 3.50 -4.88 4.57
CA GLU A 11 2.31 -4.82 3.71
C GLU A 11 2.60 -5.27 2.28
N HIS A 12 3.72 -4.83 1.68
CA HIS A 12 4.17 -5.27 0.36
C HIS A 12 4.38 -6.78 0.29
N THR A 13 4.92 -7.35 1.37
CA THR A 13 5.08 -8.80 1.48
C THR A 13 3.73 -9.50 1.49
N SER A 14 2.75 -9.00 2.26
CA SER A 14 1.40 -9.55 2.27
C SER A 14 0.72 -9.43 0.91
N ILE A 15 0.84 -8.29 0.24
CA ILE A 15 0.33 -8.06 -1.13
C ILE A 15 0.92 -9.09 -2.11
N ARG A 16 2.24 -9.31 -2.09
CA ARG A 16 2.91 -10.33 -2.93
C ARG A 16 2.45 -11.75 -2.63
N LEU A 17 2.18 -12.08 -1.36
CA LEU A 17 1.67 -13.41 -1.01
C LEU A 17 0.23 -13.58 -1.52
N LEU A 18 -0.62 -12.59 -1.30
CA LEU A 18 -2.00 -12.60 -1.81
C LEU A 18 -2.02 -12.77 -3.33
N SER A 19 -1.22 -12.01 -4.08
CA SER A 19 -1.16 -12.16 -5.54
C SER A 19 -0.79 -13.57 -6.00
N ASN A 20 0.01 -14.30 -5.22
CA ASN A 20 0.41 -15.67 -5.54
C ASN A 20 -0.62 -16.72 -5.13
N PHE A 21 -1.30 -16.54 -3.99
CA PHE A 21 -2.24 -17.55 -3.44
C PHE A 21 -3.67 -17.41 -3.97
N LEU A 22 -4.09 -16.17 -4.22
CA LEU A 22 -5.45 -15.82 -4.55
C LEU A 22 -5.73 -15.75 -6.06
N TYR A 23 -4.66 -15.82 -6.87
CA TYR A 23 -4.74 -15.86 -8.32
C TYR A 23 -5.73 -16.93 -8.82
N GLY A 24 -6.81 -16.46 -9.44
CA GLY A 24 -7.85 -17.30 -10.05
C GLY A 24 -8.75 -18.06 -9.07
N LYS A 25 -8.70 -17.75 -7.77
CA LYS A 25 -9.48 -18.41 -6.72
C LYS A 25 -10.40 -17.47 -5.92
N ASP A 26 -10.26 -16.18 -6.09
CA ASP A 26 -11.01 -15.19 -5.33
C ASP A 26 -12.46 -15.02 -5.79
N SER A 27 -13.35 -14.85 -4.81
CA SER A 27 -14.64 -14.23 -5.05
C SER A 27 -14.47 -12.74 -5.35
N LEU A 28 -15.43 -12.15 -6.07
CA LEU A 28 -15.45 -10.71 -6.31
C LEU A 28 -15.40 -9.91 -5.00
N GLU A 29 -16.09 -10.39 -3.96
CA GLU A 29 -16.09 -9.75 -2.63
C GLU A 29 -14.69 -9.68 -1.99
N ILE A 30 -13.88 -10.73 -2.14
CA ILE A 30 -12.49 -10.74 -1.64
C ILE A 30 -11.66 -9.71 -2.40
N PHE A 31 -11.80 -9.66 -3.73
CA PHE A 31 -11.07 -8.69 -4.56
C PHE A 31 -11.48 -7.25 -4.26
N GLU A 32 -12.77 -6.98 -4.07
CA GLU A 32 -13.28 -5.67 -3.68
C GLU A 32 -12.77 -5.25 -2.30
N GLY A 33 -12.74 -6.17 -1.34
CA GLY A 33 -12.15 -5.91 -0.02
C GLY A 33 -10.65 -5.62 -0.10
N PHE A 34 -9.92 -6.38 -0.91
CA PHE A 34 -8.50 -6.13 -1.17
C PHE A 34 -8.26 -4.74 -1.79
N ASN A 35 -9.07 -4.36 -2.80
CA ASN A 35 -8.99 -3.04 -3.41
C ASN A 35 -9.32 -1.91 -2.43
N ASP A 36 -10.31 -2.12 -1.56
CA ASP A 36 -10.66 -1.17 -0.52
C ASP A 36 -9.50 -0.93 0.45
N TYR A 37 -8.82 -1.99 0.91
CA TYR A 37 -7.59 -1.87 1.70
C TYR A 37 -6.50 -1.11 0.92
N LEU A 38 -6.25 -1.50 -0.32
CA LEU A 38 -5.19 -0.92 -1.13
C LEU A 38 -5.36 0.60 -1.30
N VAL A 39 -6.57 1.05 -1.62
CA VAL A 39 -6.84 2.47 -1.91
C VAL A 39 -7.02 3.29 -0.63
N LYS A 40 -7.76 2.76 0.36
CA LYS A 40 -8.17 3.54 1.53
C LYS A 40 -7.17 3.49 2.69
N ASP A 41 -6.34 2.45 2.75
CA ASP A 41 -5.30 2.32 3.76
C ASP A 41 -3.92 2.53 3.15
N HIS A 42 -3.46 1.62 2.30
CA HIS A 42 -2.05 1.56 1.85
C HIS A 42 -1.63 2.81 1.06
N VAL A 43 -2.30 3.08 -0.06
CA VAL A 43 -2.05 4.26 -0.91
C VAL A 43 -2.31 5.56 -0.15
N GLU A 44 -3.33 5.58 0.71
CA GLU A 44 -3.67 6.75 1.51
C GLU A 44 -2.54 7.12 2.49
N ILE A 45 -1.97 6.13 3.18
CA ILE A 45 -0.82 6.30 4.07
C ILE A 45 0.38 6.85 3.29
N GLU A 46 0.65 6.29 2.12
CA GLU A 46 1.78 6.72 1.31
C GLU A 46 1.62 8.15 0.80
N GLU A 47 0.47 8.47 0.20
CA GLU A 47 0.24 9.79 -0.41
C GLU A 47 0.03 10.90 0.61
N LYS A 48 -0.57 10.61 1.78
CA LYS A 48 -0.82 11.63 2.81
C LYS A 48 0.32 11.80 3.79
N ILE A 49 1.12 10.76 4.04
CA ILE A 49 2.11 10.76 5.11
C ILE A 49 3.50 10.55 4.55
N LEU A 50 3.77 9.37 3.96
CA LEU A 50 5.12 8.98 3.56
C LEU A 50 5.72 9.96 2.52
N PHE A 51 5.00 10.18 1.42
CA PHE A 51 5.49 10.98 0.30
C PHE A 51 5.68 12.46 0.67
N PRO A 52 4.75 13.14 1.37
CA PRO A 52 4.99 14.51 1.82
C PRO A 52 6.21 14.62 2.73
N VAL A 53 6.35 13.71 3.71
CA VAL A 53 7.47 13.72 4.66
C VAL A 53 8.80 13.54 3.94
N ILE A 54 8.89 12.57 3.04
CA ILE A 54 10.16 12.26 2.36
C ILE A 54 10.54 13.32 1.33
N VAL A 55 9.56 13.93 0.65
CA VAL A 55 9.82 14.98 -0.36
C VAL A 55 10.27 16.30 0.26
N ASP A 56 9.91 16.58 1.52
CA ASP A 56 10.23 17.86 2.15
C ASP A 56 11.72 17.97 2.55
N VAL A 57 12.39 16.82 2.72
CA VAL A 57 13.83 16.76 3.00
C VAL A 57 14.66 17.43 1.91
N ASP A 58 15.76 18.04 2.31
CA ASP A 58 16.71 18.68 1.38
C ASP A 58 17.74 17.66 0.89
N TYR A 59 17.46 17.04 -0.27
CA TYR A 59 18.39 16.15 -0.97
C TYR A 59 19.12 16.90 -2.08
N GLU A 60 20.35 16.47 -2.39
CA GLU A 60 21.09 17.00 -3.56
C GLU A 60 20.33 16.79 -4.88
N ASP A 61 19.54 15.71 -4.99
CA ASP A 61 18.74 15.34 -6.17
C ASP A 61 17.23 15.61 -6.00
N LYS A 62 16.84 16.56 -5.12
CA LYS A 62 15.45 16.79 -4.70
C LYS A 62 14.43 16.86 -5.85
N ASP A 63 14.74 17.57 -6.94
CA ASP A 63 13.83 17.71 -8.08
C ASP A 63 13.63 16.40 -8.85
N GLN A 64 14.71 15.63 -9.04
CA GLN A 64 14.64 14.30 -9.65
C GLN A 64 13.86 13.33 -8.75
N PHE A 65 14.07 13.42 -7.44
CA PHE A 65 13.33 12.59 -6.50
C PHE A 65 11.84 12.93 -6.48
N LYS A 66 11.47 14.21 -6.47
CA LYS A 66 10.07 14.65 -6.62
C LYS A 66 9.41 14.08 -7.87
N ALA A 67 10.10 14.11 -9.01
CA ALA A 67 9.59 13.50 -10.23
C ALA A 67 9.41 11.98 -10.10
N THR A 68 10.28 11.31 -9.35
CA THR A 68 10.16 9.88 -9.04
C THR A 68 8.93 9.60 -8.19
N VAL A 69 8.69 10.38 -7.13
CA VAL A 69 7.50 10.26 -6.28
C VAL A 69 6.22 10.52 -7.08
N GLU A 70 6.19 11.53 -7.94
CA GLU A 70 5.02 11.78 -8.80
C GLU A 70 4.80 10.66 -9.82
N ARG A 71 5.85 9.99 -10.31
CA ARG A 71 5.69 8.77 -11.11
C ARG A 71 5.00 7.66 -10.32
N ILE A 72 5.45 7.40 -9.10
CA ILE A 72 4.87 6.38 -8.20
C ILE A 72 3.38 6.68 -7.93
N LYS A 73 3.02 7.94 -7.65
CA LYS A 73 1.60 8.34 -7.49
C LYS A 73 0.77 8.16 -8.77
N ASN A 74 1.37 8.31 -9.94
CA ASN A 74 0.68 8.00 -11.19
C ASN A 74 0.45 6.50 -11.37
N ASP A 75 1.38 5.66 -10.87
CA ASP A 75 1.21 4.21 -10.84
C ASP A 75 0.02 3.83 -9.93
N HIS A 76 -0.20 4.49 -8.79
CA HIS A 76 -1.40 4.31 -7.95
C HIS A 76 -2.70 4.50 -8.74
N ARG A 77 -2.80 5.61 -9.48
CA ARG A 77 -3.99 5.92 -10.30
C ARG A 77 -4.24 4.88 -11.38
N LEU A 78 -3.16 4.37 -11.98
CA LEU A 78 -3.24 3.28 -12.96
C LEU A 78 -3.78 2.00 -12.31
N ILE A 79 -3.23 1.62 -11.15
CA ILE A 79 -3.64 0.43 -10.40
C ILE A 79 -5.11 0.52 -9.98
N GLU A 80 -5.55 1.66 -9.44
CA GLU A 80 -6.94 1.92 -9.09
C GLU A 80 -7.88 1.81 -10.31
N THR A 81 -7.46 2.38 -11.44
CA THR A 81 -8.20 2.29 -12.70
C THR A 81 -8.32 0.84 -13.18
N LEU A 82 -7.24 0.05 -13.07
CA LEU A 82 -7.25 -1.36 -13.42
C LEU A 82 -8.19 -2.16 -12.51
N ALA A 83 -8.15 -1.95 -11.19
CA ALA A 83 -9.03 -2.62 -10.23
C ALA A 83 -10.50 -2.27 -10.47
N THR A 84 -10.81 -1.00 -10.69
CA THR A 84 -12.18 -0.53 -11.00
C THR A 84 -12.72 -1.22 -12.26
N ASN A 85 -11.90 -1.34 -13.30
CA ASN A 85 -12.29 -2.03 -14.53
C ASN A 85 -12.48 -3.54 -14.31
N LEU A 86 -11.64 -4.19 -13.51
CA LEU A 86 -11.80 -5.60 -13.16
C LEU A 86 -13.11 -5.87 -12.42
N ILE A 87 -13.41 -5.06 -11.40
CA ILE A 87 -14.68 -5.12 -10.66
C ILE A 87 -15.86 -4.98 -11.62
N LYS A 88 -15.79 -4.00 -12.52
CA LYS A 88 -16.83 -3.77 -13.52
C LYS A 88 -17.03 -4.99 -14.43
N TRP A 89 -15.98 -5.52 -15.03
CA TRP A 89 -16.09 -6.68 -15.93
C TRP A 89 -16.66 -7.90 -15.20
N LYS A 90 -16.25 -8.14 -13.97
CA LYS A 90 -16.78 -9.25 -13.17
C LYS A 90 -18.26 -9.08 -12.85
N ARG A 91 -18.72 -7.86 -12.53
CA ARG A 91 -20.14 -7.55 -12.28
C ARG A 91 -21.00 -7.63 -13.55
N ASP A 92 -20.44 -7.25 -14.70
CA ASP A 92 -21.10 -7.30 -16.01
C ASP A 92 -21.14 -8.73 -16.60
N GLY A 93 -20.51 -9.71 -15.94
CA GLY A 93 -20.43 -11.10 -16.40
C GLY A 93 -19.38 -11.36 -17.49
N ASP A 94 -18.47 -10.42 -17.74
CA ASP A 94 -17.36 -10.55 -18.69
C ASP A 94 -16.16 -11.27 -18.01
N ASP A 95 -16.40 -12.54 -17.67
CA ASP A 95 -15.46 -13.38 -16.91
C ASP A 95 -14.17 -13.64 -17.69
N ASP A 96 -14.24 -13.79 -19.02
CA ASP A 96 -13.07 -14.02 -19.86
C ASP A 96 -12.10 -12.83 -19.77
N LYS A 97 -12.62 -11.61 -19.86
CA LYS A 97 -11.81 -10.39 -19.76
C LYS A 97 -11.27 -10.18 -18.35
N PHE A 98 -12.08 -10.47 -17.32
CA PHE A 98 -11.63 -10.45 -15.94
C PHE A 98 -10.44 -11.40 -15.73
N MET A 99 -10.60 -12.67 -16.10
CA MET A 99 -9.56 -13.70 -15.92
C MET A 99 -8.30 -13.40 -16.73
N LEU A 100 -8.44 -12.81 -17.93
CA LEU A 100 -7.30 -12.38 -18.74
C LEU A 100 -6.52 -11.21 -18.12
N ARG A 101 -7.20 -10.29 -17.43
CA ARG A 101 -6.61 -9.02 -16.97
C ARG A 101 -6.19 -9.03 -15.51
N LEU A 102 -6.79 -9.88 -14.67
CA LEU A 102 -6.41 -10.05 -13.27
C LEU A 102 -4.89 -10.32 -13.07
N PRO A 103 -4.22 -11.22 -13.84
CA PRO A 103 -2.77 -11.40 -13.70
C PRO A 103 -1.97 -10.11 -13.99
N LEU A 104 -2.42 -9.30 -14.94
CA LEU A 104 -1.75 -8.05 -15.28
C LEU A 104 -1.88 -7.02 -14.15
N PHE A 105 -3.02 -6.98 -13.47
CA PHE A 105 -3.20 -6.14 -12.27
C PHE A 105 -2.19 -6.51 -11.19
N TYR A 106 -2.12 -7.79 -10.79
CA TYR A 106 -1.19 -8.23 -9.75
C TYR A 106 0.27 -8.06 -10.13
N LYS A 107 0.61 -8.29 -11.40
CA LYS A 107 1.97 -8.00 -11.90
C LYS A 107 2.29 -6.52 -11.77
N THR A 108 1.39 -5.65 -12.22
CA THR A 108 1.58 -4.18 -12.16
C THR A 108 1.74 -3.72 -10.72
N LEU A 109 0.92 -4.24 -9.80
CA LEU A 109 1.04 -3.94 -8.38
C LEU A 109 2.38 -4.43 -7.81
N THR A 110 2.80 -5.66 -8.12
CA THR A 110 4.10 -6.17 -7.64
C THR A 110 5.27 -5.35 -8.15
N ASP A 111 5.29 -5.01 -9.44
CA ASP A 111 6.35 -4.20 -10.07
C ASP A 111 6.40 -2.78 -9.46
N HIS A 112 5.23 -2.22 -9.13
CA HIS A 112 5.10 -0.94 -8.44
C HIS A 112 5.67 -1.00 -7.01
N ASN A 113 5.24 -1.97 -6.19
CA ASN A 113 5.74 -2.14 -4.83
C ASN A 113 7.28 -2.36 -4.80
N SER A 114 7.84 -3.10 -5.76
CA SER A 114 9.29 -3.25 -5.91
C SER A 114 9.98 -1.93 -6.27
N SER A 115 9.36 -1.10 -7.11
CA SER A 115 9.89 0.23 -7.42
C SER A 115 9.94 1.12 -6.18
N GLU A 116 8.96 1.05 -5.29
CA GLU A 116 8.94 1.83 -4.06
C GLU A 116 9.99 1.37 -3.05
N GLU A 117 10.12 0.06 -2.88
CA GLU A 117 11.16 -0.56 -2.04
C GLU A 117 12.57 -0.16 -2.49
N GLU A 118 12.79 -0.01 -3.80
CA GLU A 118 14.09 0.37 -4.37
C GLU A 118 14.32 1.88 -4.39
N LEU A 119 13.29 2.69 -4.67
CA LEU A 119 13.44 4.11 -4.99
C LEU A 119 12.98 5.05 -3.88
N ILE A 120 12.00 4.65 -3.07
CA ILE A 120 11.38 5.50 -2.05
C ILE A 120 11.87 5.15 -0.65
N PHE A 121 11.62 3.91 -0.20
CA PHE A 121 11.87 3.49 1.19
C PHE A 121 13.33 3.67 1.65
N PRO A 122 14.37 3.50 0.81
CA PRO A 122 15.75 3.71 1.26
C PRO A 122 16.06 5.14 1.71
N ARG A 123 15.27 6.13 1.31
CA ARG A 123 15.40 7.53 1.75
C ARG A 123 14.78 7.76 3.13
N TRP A 124 13.92 6.86 3.62
CA TRP A 124 13.24 6.99 4.92
C TRP A 124 14.22 7.03 6.10
N LYS A 125 15.35 6.34 5.99
CA LYS A 125 16.42 6.33 7.01
C LYS A 125 17.03 7.71 7.30
N ASN A 126 16.82 8.68 6.42
CA ASN A 126 17.34 10.04 6.55
C ASN A 126 16.35 11.00 7.24
N ILE A 127 15.16 10.53 7.59
CA ILE A 127 14.13 11.31 8.27
C ILE A 127 14.44 11.41 9.76
N ASP A 128 14.13 12.57 10.36
CA ASP A 128 14.27 12.77 11.79
C ASP A 128 13.48 11.71 12.58
N PRO A 129 14.06 11.09 13.63
CA PRO A 129 13.39 10.02 14.37
C PRO A 129 12.04 10.39 15.00
N GLU A 130 11.85 11.64 15.46
CA GLU A 130 10.54 12.05 15.98
C GLU A 130 9.52 12.20 14.86
N LEU A 131 9.94 12.71 13.69
CA LEU A 131 9.07 12.76 12.52
C LEU A 131 8.70 11.36 11.99
N GLN A 132 9.63 10.41 12.00
CA GLN A 132 9.34 9.00 11.67
C GLN A 132 8.28 8.40 12.60
N LYS A 133 8.40 8.68 13.91
CA LYS A 133 7.48 8.21 14.93
C LYS A 133 6.09 8.84 14.80
N ASP A 134 6.02 10.13 14.50
CA ASP A 134 4.75 10.83 14.30
C ASP A 134 4.06 10.36 13.02
N ALA A 135 4.81 10.16 11.93
CA ALA A 135 4.29 9.57 10.70
C ALA A 135 3.71 8.16 10.93
N LEU A 136 4.37 7.32 11.72
CA LEU A 136 3.85 5.99 12.07
C LEU A 136 2.54 6.09 12.88
N LYS A 137 2.45 7.00 13.86
CA LYS A 137 1.19 7.19 14.62
C LYS A 137 0.05 7.63 13.71
N GLU A 138 0.33 8.54 12.79
CA GLU A 138 -0.67 9.03 11.83
C GLU A 138 -1.14 7.89 10.91
N ALA A 139 -0.22 7.05 10.43
CA ALA A 139 -0.57 5.89 9.62
C ALA A 139 -1.47 4.90 10.38
N ILE A 140 -1.16 4.65 11.66
CA ILE A 140 -1.99 3.79 12.53
C ILE A 140 -3.39 4.41 12.73
N SER A 141 -3.50 5.74 12.81
CA SER A 141 -4.79 6.41 12.89
C SER A 141 -5.62 6.23 11.61
N ILE A 142 -5.00 6.17 10.43
CA ILE A 142 -5.69 5.86 9.17
C ILE A 142 -6.24 4.44 9.20
N ILE A 143 -5.39 3.46 9.55
CA ILE A 143 -5.77 2.04 9.66
C ILE A 143 -6.97 1.85 10.60
N ASP A 144 -6.98 2.57 11.73
CA ASP A 144 -8.07 2.50 12.71
C ASP A 144 -9.37 3.17 12.22
N THR A 145 -9.27 4.19 11.35
CA THR A 145 -10.43 4.96 10.86
C THR A 145 -11.16 4.25 9.71
N VAL A 146 -10.41 3.59 8.83
CA VAL A 146 -10.97 2.99 7.61
C VAL A 146 -11.68 1.68 7.93
N ASN A 147 -10.93 0.65 8.34
CA ASN A 147 -11.46 -0.63 8.81
C ASN A 147 -10.33 -1.55 9.30
N ARG A 148 -10.02 -1.49 10.61
CA ARG A 148 -8.96 -2.32 11.20
C ARG A 148 -9.15 -3.84 10.97
N ASP A 149 -10.39 -4.32 10.89
CA ASP A 149 -10.66 -5.75 10.65
C ASP A 149 -10.39 -6.15 9.19
N LEU A 150 -10.65 -5.26 8.23
CA LEU A 150 -10.25 -5.45 6.84
C LEU A 150 -8.73 -5.46 6.72
N TYR A 151 -8.05 -4.48 7.34
CA TYR A 151 -6.59 -4.41 7.35
C TYR A 151 -5.95 -5.71 7.85
N VAL A 152 -6.40 -6.21 9.01
CA VAL A 152 -5.91 -7.47 9.61
C VAL A 152 -6.17 -8.66 8.69
N ARG A 153 -7.34 -8.71 8.06
CA ARG A 153 -7.72 -9.80 7.15
C ARG A 153 -6.84 -9.83 5.90
N VAL A 154 -6.54 -8.68 5.33
CA VAL A 154 -5.74 -8.58 4.10
C VAL A 154 -4.27 -8.77 4.40
N THR A 155 -3.72 -8.04 5.36
CA THR A 155 -2.28 -8.05 5.65
C THR A 155 -1.84 -9.28 6.45
N GLY A 156 -2.74 -9.91 7.20
CA GLY A 156 -2.39 -10.94 8.18
C GLY A 156 -1.68 -10.41 9.43
N ILE A 157 -1.48 -9.10 9.53
CA ILE A 157 -0.89 -8.45 10.71
C ILE A 157 -1.91 -8.50 11.85
N SER A 158 -1.51 -8.96 13.03
CA SER A 158 -2.41 -9.07 14.18
C SER A 158 -2.72 -7.69 14.79
N LYS A 159 -3.89 -7.57 15.43
CA LYS A 159 -4.26 -6.36 16.19
C LYS A 159 -3.23 -6.02 17.28
N ASP A 160 -2.68 -7.05 17.92
CA ASP A 160 -1.64 -6.92 18.94
C ASP A 160 -0.33 -6.36 18.38
N PHE A 161 0.05 -6.72 17.15
CA PHE A 161 1.21 -6.13 16.48
C PHE A 161 0.99 -4.63 16.25
N ILE A 162 -0.17 -4.25 15.71
CA ILE A 162 -0.53 -2.83 15.50
C ILE A 162 -0.46 -2.05 16.83
N TYR A 163 -0.99 -2.64 17.91
CA TYR A 163 -0.91 -2.05 19.26
C TYR A 163 0.53 -1.93 19.78
N TYR A 164 1.37 -2.94 19.54
CA TYR A 164 2.78 -2.93 19.93
C TYR A 164 3.56 -1.82 19.24
N ILE A 165 3.38 -1.66 17.92
CA ILE A 165 4.10 -0.64 17.14
C ILE A 165 3.56 0.78 17.37
N SER A 166 2.31 0.92 17.84
CA SER A 166 1.73 2.23 18.18
C SER A 166 2.32 2.85 19.45
N GLY A 167 3.18 2.13 20.17
CA GLY A 167 3.79 2.61 21.42
C GLY A 167 2.80 2.74 22.58
N ASN A 168 1.60 2.15 22.46
CA ASN A 168 0.64 2.10 23.57
C ASN A 168 1.10 1.05 24.59
N THR A 169 1.37 1.46 25.82
CA THR A 169 1.60 0.55 26.94
C THR A 169 0.27 0.13 27.56
N ARG A 170 0.10 -1.17 27.84
CA ARG A 170 -1.06 -1.70 28.57
C ARG A 170 -1.18 -1.13 29.97
#